data_AF-G3WNR6-F1
#
_entry.id   AF-G3WNR6-F1
#
_cell.length_a   1.000
_cell.length_b   1.000
_cell.length_c   1.000
_cell.angle_alpha   90.00
_cell.angle_beta   90.00
_cell.angle_gamma   90.00
#
_symmetry.space_group_name_H-M   'P 1'
#
loop_
_entity.id
_entity.type
_entity.pdbx_description
1 polymer ?
#
loop_
_entity_poly.entity_id
_entity_poly.type
_entity_poly.pdbx_seq_one_letter_code
_entity_poly.pdbx_strand_id
1 'polypeptide(L)'
;MLLPGLWCSQSLQLGFLEIQKPRLCKILRILAFAYPYAWDTVPIICRLFSSSEEISGEAANPYHQKHTVIAILACFLYAAHLPERLAPGLFDYIGHSHQLFHVCVILATHLQMEAIFLDMTLRKDWLLATSILPSFSQTAGAICLCIIFSLLNIIYFSLALYQSPEPELSKKET
;
A
#
# COMPACT_ATOMS: atom_id res chain seq x y z
N MET A 1 -7.81 -10.08 -31.36
CA MET A 1 -8.63 -11.28 -31.11
C MET A 1 -7.75 -12.30 -30.39
N LEU A 2 -7.53 -12.13 -29.08
CA LEU A 2 -6.69 -12.99 -28.25
C LEU A 2 -7.50 -13.41 -27.00
N LEU A 3 -7.94 -14.66 -27.05
CA LEU A 3 -8.21 -15.63 -25.97
C LEU A 3 -8.96 -15.16 -24.70
N PRO A 4 -10.31 -15.20 -24.72
CA PRO A 4 -11.15 -15.20 -23.51
C PRO A 4 -10.85 -16.36 -22.52
N GLY A 5 -10.24 -17.45 -22.99
CA GLY A 5 -9.98 -18.66 -22.19
C GLY A 5 -8.88 -18.51 -21.12
N LEU A 6 -7.88 -17.64 -21.36
CA LEU A 6 -6.80 -17.41 -20.39
C LEU A 6 -7.28 -16.70 -19.12
N TRP A 7 -8.25 -15.80 -19.25
CA TRP A 7 -8.85 -15.08 -18.12
C TRP A 7 -9.65 -15.99 -17.18
N CYS A 8 -10.33 -16.99 -17.73
CA CYS A 8 -11.13 -17.95 -16.94
C CYS A 8 -10.23 -18.92 -16.15
N SER A 9 -9.14 -19.40 -16.75
CA SER A 9 -8.15 -20.24 -16.06
C SER A 9 -7.37 -19.46 -14.99
N GLN A 10 -6.99 -18.20 -15.26
CA GLN A 10 -6.30 -17.34 -14.27
C GLN A 10 -7.12 -17.10 -13.00
N SER A 11 -8.43 -16.84 -13.16
CA SER A 11 -9.34 -16.60 -12.04
C SER A 11 -9.63 -17.88 -11.25
N LEU A 12 -9.68 -19.04 -11.91
CA LEU A 12 -9.80 -20.35 -11.24
C LEU A 12 -8.55 -20.72 -10.43
N GLN A 13 -7.34 -20.50 -10.96
CA GLN A 13 -6.08 -20.88 -10.29
C GLN A 13 -5.79 -20.01 -9.05
N LEU A 14 -5.99 -18.69 -9.17
CA LEU A 14 -5.82 -17.77 -8.04
C LEU A 14 -6.87 -18.08 -6.95
N GLY A 15 -8.09 -18.43 -7.37
CA GLY A 15 -9.12 -19.00 -6.49
C GLY A 15 -8.69 -20.32 -5.85
N PHE A 16 -8.03 -21.23 -6.58
CA PHE A 16 -7.57 -22.52 -6.06
C PHE A 16 -6.46 -22.39 -5.00
N LEU A 17 -5.49 -21.49 -5.20
CA LEU A 17 -4.48 -21.17 -4.18
C LEU A 17 -5.10 -20.50 -2.95
N GLU A 18 -6.09 -19.61 -3.14
CA GLU A 18 -6.89 -19.02 -2.07
C GLU A 18 -7.73 -20.07 -1.32
N ILE A 19 -8.21 -21.11 -2.00
CA ILE A 19 -8.92 -22.26 -1.41
C ILE A 19 -7.97 -23.19 -0.65
N GLN A 20 -6.76 -23.43 -1.15
CA GLN A 20 -5.82 -24.39 -0.55
C GLN A 20 -5.11 -23.83 0.69
N LYS A 21 -4.75 -22.53 0.70
CA LYS A 21 -4.13 -21.85 1.86
C LYS A 21 -4.72 -20.44 2.09
N PRO A 22 -5.99 -20.34 2.52
CA PRO A 22 -6.70 -19.07 2.66
C PRO A 22 -6.06 -18.11 3.66
N ARG A 23 -5.41 -18.63 4.71
CA ARG A 23 -4.71 -17.80 5.72
C ARG A 23 -3.44 -17.18 5.16
N LEU A 24 -2.68 -17.91 4.33
CA LEU A 24 -1.43 -17.42 3.75
C LEU A 24 -1.69 -16.32 2.73
N CYS A 25 -2.65 -16.52 1.81
CA CYS A 25 -3.02 -15.50 0.82
C CYS A 25 -3.56 -14.22 1.48
N LYS A 26 -4.34 -14.36 2.57
CA LYS A 26 -4.79 -13.21 3.37
C LYS A 26 -3.63 -12.47 4.02
N ILE A 27 -2.69 -13.18 4.65
CA ILE A 27 -1.51 -12.58 5.28
C ILE A 27 -0.63 -11.88 4.25
N LEU A 28 -0.32 -12.54 3.13
CA LEU A 28 0.49 -11.96 2.05
C LEU A 28 -0.14 -10.69 1.49
N ARG A 29 -1.46 -10.69 1.27
CA ARG A 29 -2.20 -9.52 0.81
C ARG A 29 -2.13 -8.38 1.82
N ILE A 30 -2.33 -8.64 3.11
CA ILE A 30 -2.23 -7.61 4.16
C ILE A 30 -0.81 -7.06 4.24
N LEU A 31 0.20 -7.92 4.23
CA LEU A 31 1.61 -7.53 4.30
C LEU A 31 2.04 -6.71 3.08
N ALA A 32 1.55 -7.04 1.89
CA ALA A 32 1.85 -6.29 0.66
C ALA A 32 1.39 -4.83 0.73
N PHE A 33 0.34 -4.51 1.50
CA PHE A 33 -0.10 -3.13 1.73
C PHE A 33 0.53 -2.51 2.98
N ALA A 34 0.70 -3.27 4.06
CA ALA A 34 1.21 -2.77 5.32
C ALA A 34 2.72 -2.44 5.27
N TYR A 35 3.51 -3.25 4.54
CA TYR A 35 4.96 -3.08 4.49
C TYR A 35 5.40 -1.78 3.79
N PRO A 36 4.92 -1.45 2.56
CA PRO A 36 5.26 -0.18 1.92
C PRO A 36 4.84 1.02 2.77
N TYR A 37 3.63 0.96 3.34
CA TYR A 37 3.13 2.01 4.22
C TYR A 37 4.02 2.23 5.45
N ALA A 38 4.43 1.15 6.13
CA ALA A 38 5.32 1.24 7.29
C ALA A 38 6.68 1.83 6.90
N TRP A 39 7.23 1.42 5.75
CA TRP A 39 8.51 1.91 5.23
C TRP A 39 8.47 3.41 4.92
N ASP A 40 7.43 3.86 4.22
CA ASP A 40 7.27 5.28 3.84
C ASP A 40 7.00 6.18 5.06
N THR A 41 6.48 5.62 6.15
CA THR A 41 6.20 6.36 7.40
C THR A 41 7.46 6.52 8.29
N VAL A 42 8.53 5.73 8.07
CA VAL A 42 9.78 5.79 8.85
C VAL A 42 10.35 7.22 8.99
N PRO A 43 10.57 8.01 7.91
CA PRO A 43 11.14 9.35 8.04
C PRO A 43 10.24 10.31 8.83
N ILE A 44 8.92 10.14 8.76
CA ILE A 44 7.96 10.94 9.52
C ILE A 44 8.05 10.59 11.01
N ILE A 45 8.14 9.29 11.33
CA ILE A 45 8.31 8.81 12.70
C ILE A 45 9.64 9.32 13.28
N CYS A 46 10.75 9.17 12.55
CA CYS A 46 12.05 9.70 12.95
C CYS A 46 11.98 11.21 13.19
N ARG A 47 11.28 11.96 12.33
CA ARG A 47 11.10 13.39 12.49
C ARG A 47 10.30 13.74 13.74
N LEU A 48 9.20 13.04 14.01
CA LEU A 48 8.39 13.25 15.21
C LEU A 48 9.20 12.98 16.49
N PHE A 49 10.03 11.93 16.51
CA PHE A 49 10.89 11.62 17.65
C PHE A 49 12.08 12.58 17.82
N SER A 50 12.67 13.07 16.73
CA SER A 50 13.80 14.03 16.78
C SER A 50 13.35 15.49 16.91
N SER A 51 12.06 15.80 16.78
CA SER A 51 11.52 17.16 16.76
C SER A 51 11.53 17.92 18.10
N SER A 52 12.18 17.39 19.14
CA SER A 52 12.38 18.17 20.38
C SER A 52 13.41 19.30 20.23
N GLU A 53 14.12 19.45 19.10
CA GLU A 53 15.30 20.33 19.04
C GLU A 53 15.50 21.24 17.78
N GLU A 54 14.65 21.23 16.74
CA GLU A 54 14.89 22.06 15.53
C GLU A 54 13.85 23.17 15.24
N ILE A 55 14.32 24.42 15.26
CA ILE A 55 13.59 25.69 15.06
C ILE A 55 13.08 25.89 13.61
N SER A 56 13.55 25.10 12.64
CA SER A 56 13.24 25.30 11.19
C SER A 56 12.10 24.40 10.65
N GLY A 57 11.60 23.46 11.45
CA GLY A 57 10.58 22.47 11.04
C GLY A 57 9.15 22.79 11.46
N GLU A 58 8.92 23.91 12.14
CA GLU A 58 7.69 24.19 12.90
C GLU A 58 6.42 24.24 12.02
N ALA A 59 6.50 24.78 10.80
CA ALA A 59 5.33 25.00 9.95
C ALA A 59 4.78 23.70 9.31
N ALA A 60 5.64 22.73 8.98
CA ALA A 60 5.23 21.45 8.39
C ALA A 60 4.88 20.39 9.44
N ASN A 61 5.46 20.48 10.64
CA ASN A 61 5.22 19.54 11.75
C ASN A 61 3.73 19.33 12.10
N PRO A 62 2.86 20.36 12.20
CA PRO A 62 1.44 20.15 12.51
C PRO A 62 0.71 19.39 11.41
N TYR A 63 1.12 19.49 10.15
CA TYR A 63 0.52 18.73 9.05
C TYR A 63 0.92 17.26 9.10
N HIS A 64 2.20 16.98 9.39
CA HIS A 64 2.71 15.62 9.63
C HIS A 64 1.99 14.96 10.81
N GLN A 65 1.84 15.67 11.93
CA GLN A 65 1.10 15.16 13.10
C GLN A 65 -0.36 14.85 12.76
N LYS A 66 -1.07 15.77 12.10
CA LYS A 66 -2.47 15.56 11.69
C LYS A 66 -2.62 14.37 10.75
N HIS A 67 -1.74 14.25 9.75
CA HIS A 67 -1.70 13.11 8.85
C HIS A 67 -1.52 11.79 9.63
N THR A 68 -0.52 11.71 10.51
CA THR A 68 -0.25 10.50 11.31
C THR A 68 -1.43 10.12 12.19
N VAL A 69 -2.06 11.08 12.87
CA VAL A 69 -3.24 10.84 13.71
C VAL A 69 -4.41 10.31 12.89
N ILE A 70 -4.71 10.92 11.73
CA ILE A 70 -5.81 10.50 10.88
C ILE A 70 -5.55 9.12 10.26
N ALA A 71 -4.30 8.82 9.92
CA ALA A 71 -3.94 7.50 9.38
C ALA A 71 -4.05 6.39 10.44
N ILE A 72 -3.63 6.65 11.69
CA ILE A 72 -3.86 5.74 12.82
C ILE A 72 -5.36 5.55 13.06
N LEU A 73 -6.14 6.64 13.03
CA LEU A 73 -7.59 6.59 13.17
C LEU A 73 -8.24 5.75 12.06
N ALA A 74 -7.81 5.89 10.82
CA ALA A 74 -8.29 5.09 9.69
C ALA A 74 -8.06 3.59 9.95
N CYS A 75 -6.83 3.22 10.31
CA CYS A 75 -6.47 1.84 10.66
C CYS A 75 -7.30 1.32 11.83
N PHE A 76 -7.51 2.13 12.87
CA PHE A 76 -8.32 1.78 14.03
C PHE A 76 -9.79 1.54 13.66
N LEU A 77 -10.42 2.46 12.92
CA LEU A 77 -11.82 2.32 12.50
C LEU A 77 -12.03 1.07 11.63
N TYR A 78 -11.10 0.80 10.71
CA TYR A 78 -11.14 -0.39 9.86
C TYR A 78 -10.96 -1.69 10.66
N ALA A 79 -9.97 -1.75 11.56
CA ALA A 79 -9.69 -2.95 12.34
C ALA A 79 -10.74 -3.24 13.42
N ALA A 80 -11.31 -2.18 14.03
CA ALA A 80 -12.28 -2.29 15.11
C ALA A 80 -13.72 -2.51 14.62
N HIS A 81 -13.98 -2.37 13.30
CA HIS A 81 -15.32 -2.43 12.71
C HIS A 81 -16.28 -1.41 13.34
N LEU A 82 -15.78 -0.19 13.58
CA LEU A 82 -16.56 0.90 14.17
C LEU A 82 -17.06 1.84 13.07
N PRO A 83 -18.30 2.33 13.14
CA PRO A 83 -19.26 2.27 14.25
C PRO A 83 -20.26 1.09 14.20
N GLU A 84 -20.23 0.21 13.19
CA GLU A 84 -21.23 -0.87 13.06
C GLU A 84 -21.29 -1.80 14.27
N ARG A 85 -20.18 -1.94 15.01
CA ARG A 85 -20.13 -2.70 16.28
C ARG A 85 -20.84 -2.01 17.45
N LEU A 86 -21.02 -0.68 17.41
CA LEU A 86 -21.65 0.11 18.47
C LEU A 86 -23.14 0.33 18.25
N ALA A 87 -23.61 0.36 16.99
CA ALA A 87 -25.03 0.46 16.66
C ALA A 87 -25.37 -0.42 15.44
N PRO A 88 -25.57 -1.73 15.65
CA PRO A 88 -25.94 -2.65 14.57
C PRO A 88 -27.29 -2.23 13.96
N GLY A 89 -27.35 -2.12 12.62
CA GLY A 89 -28.55 -1.73 11.87
C GLY A 89 -28.72 -0.23 11.58
N LEU A 90 -27.89 0.65 12.17
CA LEU A 90 -27.97 2.10 11.93
C LEU A 90 -27.04 2.58 10.79
N PHE A 91 -25.98 1.82 10.52
CA PHE A 91 -24.88 2.17 9.60
C PHE A 91 -24.81 1.25 8.36
N ASP A 92 -25.93 0.62 7.99
CA ASP A 92 -25.95 -0.40 6.93
C ASP A 92 -25.76 0.17 5.51
N TYR A 93 -26.03 1.48 5.31
CA TYR A 93 -25.93 2.14 3.99
C TYR A 93 -24.90 3.28 3.94
N ILE A 94 -24.81 4.09 5.00
CA ILE A 94 -23.92 5.24 5.10
C ILE A 94 -23.16 5.17 6.44
N GLY A 95 -21.85 5.36 6.41
CA GLY A 95 -21.02 5.42 7.62
C GLY A 95 -20.51 4.06 8.11
N HIS A 96 -20.58 3.02 7.29
CA HIS A 96 -19.90 1.74 7.58
C HIS A 96 -18.38 1.94 7.67
N SER A 97 -17.70 1.16 8.52
CA SER A 97 -16.25 1.28 8.78
C SER A 97 -15.40 1.36 7.51
N HIS A 98 -15.75 0.62 6.46
CA HIS A 98 -15.05 0.68 5.18
C HIS A 98 -15.19 2.03 4.46
N GLN A 99 -16.37 2.66 4.51
CA GLN A 99 -16.58 3.99 3.93
C GLN A 99 -15.81 5.05 4.72
N LEU A 100 -15.87 4.99 6.06
CA LEU A 100 -15.11 5.89 6.93
C LEU A 100 -13.60 5.70 6.75
N PHE A 101 -13.14 4.46 6.57
CA PHE A 101 -11.75 4.15 6.24
C PHE A 101 -11.33 4.87 4.96
N HIS A 102 -12.10 4.75 3.86
CA HIS A 102 -11.79 5.47 2.62
C HIS A 102 -11.73 6.99 2.80
N VAL A 103 -12.71 7.57 3.51
CA VAL A 103 -12.71 9.02 3.79
C VAL A 103 -11.48 9.44 4.59
N CYS A 104 -11.14 8.70 5.65
CA CYS A 104 -9.98 9.00 6.48
C CYS A 104 -8.67 8.84 5.70
N VAL A 105 -8.53 7.80 4.87
CA VAL A 105 -7.35 7.58 4.03
C VAL A 105 -7.20 8.71 3.00
N ILE A 106 -8.28 9.13 2.33
CA ILE A 106 -8.23 10.27 1.38
C ILE A 106 -7.77 11.55 2.09
N LEU A 107 -8.32 11.84 3.27
CA LEU A 107 -7.94 13.00 4.06
C LEU A 107 -6.48 12.91 4.54
N ALA A 108 -6.05 11.73 5.00
CA ALA A 108 -4.67 11.49 5.39
C ALA A 108 -3.72 11.74 4.21
N THR A 109 -4.00 11.19 3.03
CA THR A 109 -3.18 11.40 1.82
C THR A 109 -3.14 12.88 1.42
N HIS A 110 -4.25 13.60 1.53
CA HIS A 110 -4.25 15.03 1.25
C HIS A 110 -3.32 15.80 2.19
N LEU A 111 -3.41 15.56 3.51
CA LEU A 111 -2.53 16.18 4.49
C LEU A 111 -1.06 15.76 4.32
N GLN A 112 -0.82 14.52 3.90
CA GLN A 112 0.51 14.02 3.57
C GLN A 112 1.13 14.81 2.42
N MET A 113 0.37 15.03 1.34
CA MET A 113 0.83 15.77 0.18
C MET A 113 1.11 17.24 0.50
N GLU A 114 0.23 17.89 1.29
CA GLU A 114 0.45 19.25 1.79
C GLU A 114 1.72 19.35 2.64
N ALA A 115 1.93 18.40 3.55
CA ALA A 115 3.11 18.37 4.41
C ALA A 115 4.41 18.21 3.60
N ILE A 116 4.42 17.30 2.61
CA ILE A 116 5.55 17.08 1.70
C ILE A 116 5.81 18.33 0.86
N PHE A 117 4.77 18.98 0.33
CA PHE A 117 4.91 20.19 -0.46
C PHE A 117 5.52 21.33 0.37
N LEU A 118 5.06 21.51 1.61
CA LEU A 118 5.64 22.47 2.54
C LEU A 118 7.10 22.15 2.85
N ASP A 119 7.46 20.89 3.08
CA ASP A 119 8.86 20.52 3.29
C ASP A 119 9.73 20.78 2.07
N MET A 120 9.26 20.45 0.88
CA MET A 120 9.99 20.69 -0.37
C MET A 120 10.23 22.19 -0.59
N THR A 121 9.24 23.03 -0.30
CA THR A 121 9.35 24.48 -0.48
C THR A 121 10.24 25.12 0.57
N LEU A 122 10.07 24.78 1.85
CA LEU A 122 10.85 25.34 2.96
C LEU A 122 12.31 24.90 2.92
N ARG A 123 12.59 23.67 2.45
CA ARG A 123 13.95 23.11 2.43
C ARG A 123 14.62 23.19 1.07
N LYS A 124 13.98 23.79 0.05
CA LYS A 124 14.48 23.82 -1.33
C LYS A 124 15.92 24.32 -1.42
N ASP A 125 16.19 25.48 -0.84
CA ASP A 125 17.51 26.12 -0.97
C ASP A 125 18.59 25.34 -0.20
N TRP A 126 18.24 24.83 0.98
CA TRP A 126 19.13 23.97 1.76
C TRP A 126 19.45 22.66 1.02
N LEU A 127 18.44 22.02 0.41
CA LEU A 127 18.61 20.82 -0.40
C LEU A 127 19.50 21.10 -1.60
N LEU A 128 19.31 22.20 -2.32
CA LEU A 128 20.18 22.54 -3.45
C LEU A 128 21.63 22.79 -3.03
N ALA A 129 21.85 23.32 -1.82
CA ALA A 129 23.20 23.57 -1.30
C ALA A 129 23.90 22.32 -0.74
N THR A 130 23.15 21.36 -0.18
CA THR A 130 23.69 20.19 0.54
C THR A 130 23.55 18.86 -0.20
N SER A 131 22.55 18.71 -1.08
CA SER A 131 22.29 17.42 -1.75
C SER A 131 23.19 17.20 -2.96
N ILE A 132 23.70 15.97 -3.08
CA ILE A 132 24.40 15.51 -4.29
C ILE A 132 23.33 15.19 -5.33
N LEU A 133 23.34 15.90 -6.45
CA LEU A 133 22.40 15.63 -7.55
C LEU A 133 22.64 14.20 -8.07
N PRO A 134 21.60 13.34 -8.13
CA PRO A 134 21.75 12.03 -8.73
C PRO A 134 22.15 12.19 -10.20
N SER A 135 23.19 11.47 -10.61
CA SER A 135 23.61 11.48 -12.00
C SER A 135 22.54 10.84 -12.90
N PHE A 136 22.54 11.21 -14.18
CA PHE A 136 21.64 10.62 -15.18
C PHE A 136 21.77 9.08 -15.19
N SER A 137 22.99 8.56 -15.10
CA SER A 137 23.26 7.12 -15.07
C SER A 137 22.68 6.44 -13.84
N GLN A 138 22.79 7.05 -12.65
CA GLN A 138 22.17 6.52 -11.42
C GLN A 138 20.65 6.47 -11.53
N THR A 139 20.04 7.52 -12.08
CA THR A 139 18.58 7.60 -12.24
C THR A 139 18.08 6.59 -13.27
N ALA A 140 18.71 6.56 -14.45
CA ALA A 140 18.38 5.60 -15.50
C ALA A 140 18.61 4.15 -15.05
N GLY A 141 19.71 3.89 -14.34
CA GLY A 141 20.03 2.59 -13.76
C GLY A 141 18.97 2.13 -12.75
N ALA A 142 18.55 2.99 -11.83
CA ALA A 142 17.49 2.68 -10.87
C ALA A 142 16.15 2.36 -11.57
N ILE A 143 15.76 3.15 -12.57
CA ILE A 143 14.54 2.91 -13.36
C ILE A 143 14.63 1.56 -14.07
N CYS A 144 15.74 1.27 -14.75
CA CYS A 144 15.96 -0.01 -15.42
C CYS A 144 15.89 -1.19 -14.44
N LEU A 145 16.51 -1.08 -13.28
CA LEU A 145 16.45 -2.12 -12.25
C LEU A 145 15.02 -2.33 -11.74
N CYS A 146 14.25 -1.27 -11.49
CA CYS A 146 12.84 -1.37 -11.11
C CYS A 146 12.00 -2.06 -12.19
N ILE A 147 12.22 -1.73 -13.47
CA ILE A 147 11.52 -2.38 -14.60
C ILE A 147 11.88 -3.86 -14.67
N ILE A 148 13.18 -4.19 -14.63
CA ILE A 148 13.66 -5.58 -14.67
C ILE A 148 13.06 -6.38 -13.50
N PHE A 149 13.14 -5.87 -12.28
CA PHE A 149 12.57 -6.53 -11.11
C PHE A 149 11.05 -6.75 -11.25
N SER A 150 10.32 -5.76 -11.76
CA SER A 150 8.88 -5.88 -11.99
C SER A 150 8.57 -6.94 -13.04
N LEU A 151 9.30 -6.96 -14.15
CA LEU A 151 9.16 -7.96 -15.21
C LEU A 151 9.50 -9.36 -14.71
N LEU A 152 10.55 -9.52 -13.90
CA LEU A 152 10.92 -10.79 -13.30
C LEU A 152 9.82 -11.33 -12.40
N ASN A 153 9.21 -10.49 -11.55
CA ASN A 153 8.06 -10.89 -10.73
C ASN A 153 6.89 -11.36 -11.60
N ILE A 154 6.53 -10.58 -12.64
CA ILE A 154 5.43 -10.93 -13.55
C ILE A 154 5.71 -12.26 -14.26
N ILE A 155 6.92 -12.45 -14.79
CA ILE A 155 7.31 -13.68 -15.48
C ILE A 155 7.29 -14.86 -14.51
N TYR A 156 7.85 -14.69 -13.30
CA TYR A 156 7.86 -15.72 -12.27
C TYR A 156 6.45 -16.21 -11.93
N PHE A 157 5.53 -15.28 -11.62
CA PHE A 157 4.14 -15.63 -11.32
C PHE A 157 3.41 -16.19 -12.55
N SER A 158 3.70 -15.70 -13.75
CA SER A 158 3.10 -16.22 -15.00
C SER A 158 3.54 -17.65 -15.29
N LEU A 159 4.82 -17.98 -15.07
CA LEU A 159 5.34 -19.34 -15.23
C LEU A 159 4.82 -20.28 -14.14
N ALA A 160 4.77 -19.83 -12.89
CA ALA A 160 4.19 -20.59 -11.79
C ALA A 160 2.71 -20.93 -12.03
N LEU A 161 1.95 -20.03 -12.68
CA LEU A 161 0.57 -20.28 -13.10
C LEU A 161 0.46 -21.26 -14.26
N TYR A 162 1.39 -21.24 -15.22
CA TYR A 162 1.39 -22.17 -16.36
C TYR A 162 1.78 -23.59 -15.95
N GLN A 163 2.58 -23.74 -14.90
CA GLN A 163 3.09 -25.03 -14.43
C GLN A 163 2.13 -25.82 -13.54
N SER A 164 1.01 -25.24 -13.08
CA SER A 164 0.06 -25.98 -12.24
C SER A 164 -0.79 -26.94 -13.08
N PRO A 165 -0.79 -28.25 -12.76
CA PRO A 165 -1.51 -29.27 -13.52
C PRO A 165 -3.03 -29.08 -13.42
N GLU A 166 -3.73 -29.32 -14.53
CA GLU A 166 -5.20 -29.42 -14.60
C GLU A 166 -5.70 -30.43 -13.55
N PRO A 167 -6.78 -30.12 -12.78
CA PRO A 167 -7.40 -31.10 -11.92
C PRO A 167 -8.01 -32.21 -12.78
N GLU A 168 -7.53 -33.45 -12.61
CA GLU A 168 -8.04 -34.62 -13.33
C GLU A 168 -9.53 -34.87 -13.03
N LEU A 169 -10.39 -34.26 -13.84
CA LEU A 169 -11.78 -34.64 -14.04
C LEU A 169 -11.82 -35.92 -14.89
N SER A 170 -11.62 -37.09 -14.28
CA SER A 170 -12.19 -38.39 -14.71
C SER A 170 -11.40 -39.58 -14.12
N LYS A 171 -11.55 -39.83 -12.82
CA LYS A 171 -11.28 -41.17 -12.30
C LYS A 171 -12.11 -41.48 -11.06
N LYS A 172 -13.42 -41.55 -11.23
CA LYS A 172 -14.37 -42.25 -10.34
C LYS A 172 -15.74 -42.19 -10.97
N GLU A 173 -16.04 -43.16 -11.83
CA GLU A 173 -17.32 -43.90 -11.88
C GLU A 173 -17.02 -45.19 -12.67
N THR A 174 -16.59 -46.22 -11.92
CA THR A 174 -16.70 -47.64 -12.28
C THR A 174 -17.79 -48.23 -11.43
#